data_AF-A0A1I0A7X7-F1
#
_entry.id   AF-A0A1I0A7X7-F1
#
_cell.length_a   1.000
_cell.length_b   1.000
_cell.length_c   1.000
_cell.angle_alpha   90.00
_cell.angle_beta   90.00
_cell.angle_gamma   90.00
#
_symmetry.space_group_name_H-M   'P 1'
#
loop_
_entity.id
_entity.type
_entity.pdbx_description
1 polymer ?
#
loop_
_entity_poly.entity_id
_entity_poly.type
_entity_poly.pdbx_seq_one_letter_code
_entity_poly.pdbx_strand_id
1 'polypeptide(L)'
;MTLYSLIKQISNIITADTDAFYKYVLYTSDDNGGFLRTRYCWWPDKPVADLELESGYSKVLVTSKTKINPSDLLDESSPKVKLQITYSDENATLEEAEWDAQLGYCYVYIFDLVHNTYTLDYVACPYL
;
A
#
# COMPACT_ATOMS: atom_id res chain seq x y z
N MET A 1 -12.55 11.85 -2.25
CA MET A 1 -12.79 10.39 -2.35
C MET A 1 -12.45 9.79 -1.00
N THR A 2 -13.01 8.68 -0.56
CA THR A 2 -12.65 8.16 0.77
C THR A 2 -11.40 7.29 0.72
N LEU A 3 -10.68 7.18 1.83
CA LEU A 3 -9.53 6.29 1.97
C LEU A 3 -9.91 4.84 1.64
N TYR A 4 -11.08 4.39 2.08
CA TYR A 4 -11.58 3.05 1.76
C TYR A 4 -11.80 2.88 0.26
N SER A 5 -12.37 3.88 -0.42
CA SER A 5 -12.56 3.83 -1.87
C SER A 5 -11.22 3.73 -2.62
N LEU A 6 -10.19 4.43 -2.14
CA LEU A 6 -8.84 4.38 -2.69
C LEU A 6 -8.21 2.99 -2.53
N ILE A 7 -8.20 2.47 -1.30
CA ILE A 7 -7.63 1.15 -1.00
C ILE A 7 -8.39 0.07 -1.78
N LYS A 8 -9.73 0.20 -1.91
CA LYS A 8 -10.55 -0.74 -2.68
C LYS A 8 -10.19 -0.71 -4.16
N GLN A 9 -9.95 0.46 -4.73
CA GLN A 9 -9.50 0.59 -6.12
C GLN A 9 -8.13 -0.08 -6.33
N ILE A 10 -7.17 0.18 -5.44
CA ILE A 10 -5.86 -0.50 -5.47
C ILE A 10 -6.03 -2.02 -5.37
N SER A 11 -6.87 -2.49 -4.45
CA SER A 11 -7.19 -3.91 -4.26
C SER A 11 -7.77 -4.54 -5.52
N ASN A 12 -8.64 -3.83 -6.24
CA ASN A 12 -9.21 -4.32 -7.50
C ASN A 12 -8.17 -4.40 -8.63
N ILE A 13 -7.08 -3.63 -8.55
CA ILE A 13 -5.99 -3.66 -9.52
C ILE A 13 -5.01 -4.81 -9.21
N ILE A 14 -4.55 -4.93 -7.96
CA ILE A 14 -3.50 -5.90 -7.60
C ILE A 14 -4.03 -7.29 -7.23
N THR A 15 -5.26 -7.38 -6.74
CA THR A 15 -5.92 -8.63 -6.35
C THR A 15 -7.37 -8.67 -6.85
N ALA A 16 -7.59 -8.46 -8.15
CA ALA A 16 -8.91 -8.24 -8.77
C ALA A 16 -10.04 -9.20 -8.35
N ASP A 17 -9.73 -10.48 -8.12
CA ASP A 17 -10.73 -11.51 -7.79
C ASP A 17 -11.03 -11.60 -6.29
N THR A 18 -10.38 -10.77 -5.45
CA THR A 18 -10.48 -10.87 -3.98
C THR A 18 -10.41 -9.53 -3.28
N ASP A 19 -10.94 -9.48 -2.06
CA ASP A 19 -10.81 -8.33 -1.15
C ASP A 19 -9.58 -8.44 -0.25
N ALA A 20 -8.61 -9.29 -0.59
CA ALA A 20 -7.49 -9.63 0.27
C ALA A 20 -6.64 -8.39 0.58
N PHE A 21 -6.22 -7.63 -0.45
CA PHE A 21 -5.43 -6.42 -0.24
C PHE A 21 -6.21 -5.36 0.56
N TYR A 22 -7.48 -5.15 0.21
CA TYR A 22 -8.34 -4.21 0.94
C TYR A 22 -8.42 -4.53 2.43
N LYS A 23 -8.84 -5.75 2.78
CA LYS A 23 -8.96 -6.18 4.19
C LYS A 23 -7.61 -6.14 4.90
N TYR A 24 -6.57 -6.62 4.23
CA TYR A 24 -5.21 -6.61 4.76
C TYR A 24 -4.78 -5.21 5.18
N VAL A 25 -4.91 -4.22 4.29
CA VAL A 25 -4.54 -2.83 4.60
C VAL A 25 -5.38 -2.29 5.75
N LEU A 26 -6.70 -2.49 5.73
CA LEU A 26 -7.61 -1.97 6.77
C LEU A 26 -7.26 -2.46 8.17
N TYR A 27 -6.88 -3.74 8.30
CA TYR A 27 -6.67 -4.39 9.60
C TYR A 27 -5.21 -4.53 10.00
N THR A 28 -4.25 -4.16 9.14
CA THR A 28 -2.82 -4.25 9.48
C THR A 28 -2.11 -2.91 9.48
N SER A 29 -2.76 -1.82 9.04
CA SER A 29 -2.11 -0.52 8.88
C SER A 29 -2.45 0.52 9.96
N ASP A 30 -1.58 1.49 10.15
CA ASP A 30 -1.90 2.77 10.79
C ASP A 30 -1.71 3.93 9.79
N ASP A 31 -2.44 5.02 10.06
CA ASP A 31 -2.30 6.29 9.34
C ASP A 31 -1.31 7.18 10.10
N ASN A 32 -0.29 7.69 9.38
CA ASN A 32 0.75 8.55 9.93
C ASN A 32 0.64 10.01 9.42
N GLY A 33 -0.52 10.43 8.91
CA GLY A 33 -0.76 11.81 8.49
C GLY A 33 -0.11 12.16 7.15
N GLY A 34 -0.15 11.22 6.19
CA GLY A 34 0.42 11.41 4.86
C GLY A 34 0.69 10.10 4.10
N PHE A 35 0.72 8.97 4.81
CA PHE A 35 0.81 7.64 4.24
C PHE A 35 0.29 6.60 5.24
N LEU A 36 -0.15 5.45 4.70
CA LEU A 36 -0.45 4.26 5.49
C LEU A 36 0.79 3.39 5.55
N ARG A 37 1.01 2.70 6.66
CA ARG A 37 2.03 1.65 6.73
C ARG A 37 1.54 0.45 7.53
N THR A 38 2.02 -0.73 7.17
CA THR A 38 1.79 -1.93 7.97
C THR A 38 2.47 -1.79 9.33
N ARG A 39 1.73 -2.04 10.40
CA ARG A 39 2.25 -1.98 11.77
C ARG A 39 3.30 -3.06 11.99
N TYR A 40 4.29 -2.77 12.85
CA TYR A 40 5.33 -3.74 13.21
C TYR A 40 4.75 -4.90 14.03
N CYS A 41 3.93 -4.59 15.03
CA CYS A 41 3.18 -5.53 15.88
C CYS A 41 1.65 -5.41 15.65
N TRP A 42 0.92 -6.49 15.91
CA TRP A 42 -0.54 -6.55 15.78
C TRP A 42 -1.22 -5.88 16.97
N TRP A 43 -2.16 -4.95 16.72
CA TRP A 43 -3.39 -4.72 17.51
C TRP A 43 -4.33 -3.74 16.77
N PRO A 44 -5.36 -4.22 16.06
CA PRO A 44 -6.57 -3.41 15.95
C PRO A 44 -7.82 -4.19 16.35
N ASP A 45 -8.56 -3.62 17.31
CA ASP A 45 -9.95 -3.99 17.57
C ASP A 45 -10.91 -3.42 16.49
N LYS A 46 -10.41 -2.54 15.60
CA LYS A 46 -11.16 -1.78 14.58
C LYS A 46 -10.31 -1.49 13.34
N PRO A 47 -10.90 -1.41 12.13
CA PRO A 47 -10.16 -1.04 10.92
C PRO A 47 -9.62 0.39 11.00
N VAL A 48 -8.67 0.73 10.11
CA VAL A 48 -8.23 2.12 9.90
C VAL A 48 -9.44 3.02 9.65
N ALA A 49 -9.40 4.27 10.12
CA ALA A 49 -10.51 5.20 9.92
C ALA A 49 -10.73 5.48 8.43
N ASP A 50 -11.99 5.52 7.99
CA ASP A 50 -12.30 6.00 6.65
C ASP A 50 -12.28 7.53 6.65
N LEU A 51 -11.29 8.10 5.98
CA LEU A 51 -11.08 9.56 5.91
C LEU A 51 -11.48 10.08 4.54
N GLU A 52 -12.02 11.29 4.51
CA GLU A 52 -12.15 12.03 3.25
C GLU A 52 -10.76 12.46 2.79
N LEU A 53 -10.37 11.99 1.61
CA LEU A 53 -9.17 12.42 0.90
C LEU A 53 -9.53 13.47 -0.14
N GLU A 54 -8.51 14.22 -0.57
CA GLU A 54 -8.64 15.15 -1.68
C GLU A 54 -9.18 14.43 -2.94
N SER A 55 -9.86 15.17 -3.80
CA SER A 55 -10.34 14.60 -5.06
C SER A 55 -9.24 14.63 -6.12
N GLY A 56 -9.19 13.63 -6.98
CA GLY A 56 -8.40 13.69 -8.21
C GLY A 56 -7.12 12.87 -8.24
N TYR A 57 -6.92 11.94 -7.28
CA TYR A 57 -5.79 11.02 -7.35
C TYR A 57 -5.84 10.19 -8.65
N SER A 58 -4.79 10.33 -9.44
CA SER A 58 -4.53 9.55 -10.64
C SER A 58 -3.51 8.45 -10.41
N LYS A 59 -2.67 8.60 -9.39
CA LYS A 59 -1.60 7.64 -9.06
C LYS A 59 -1.42 7.44 -7.57
N VAL A 60 -0.95 6.25 -7.21
CA VAL A 60 -0.57 5.92 -5.83
C VAL A 60 0.73 5.13 -5.84
N LEU A 61 1.62 5.46 -4.92
CA LEU A 61 2.80 4.66 -4.63
C LEU A 61 2.48 3.68 -3.51
N VAL A 62 2.75 2.40 -3.76
CA VAL A 62 2.83 1.36 -2.73
C VAL A 62 4.23 0.78 -2.76
N THR A 63 4.93 0.80 -1.64
CA THR A 63 6.22 0.13 -1.48
C THR A 63 6.06 -1.06 -0.54
N SER A 64 6.82 -2.12 -0.75
CA SER A 64 6.75 -3.33 0.08
C SER A 64 8.12 -3.99 0.24
N LYS A 65 8.32 -4.62 1.39
CA LYS A 65 9.58 -5.32 1.71
C LYS A 65 9.76 -6.60 0.88
N THR A 66 8.67 -7.27 0.56
CA THR A 66 8.62 -8.47 -0.28
C THR A 66 7.59 -8.29 -1.38
N LYS A 67 7.76 -8.99 -2.50
CA LYS A 67 6.74 -9.01 -3.56
C LYS A 67 5.39 -9.42 -2.96
N ILE A 68 4.34 -8.68 -3.32
CA ILE A 68 2.98 -8.91 -2.83
C ILE A 68 2.43 -10.15 -3.53
N ASN A 69 2.15 -11.19 -2.76
CA ASN A 69 1.38 -12.34 -3.24
C ASN A 69 0.01 -12.36 -2.54
N PRO A 70 -1.09 -12.59 -3.27
CA PRO A 70 -2.43 -12.62 -2.69
C PRO A 70 -2.57 -13.58 -1.49
N SER A 71 -1.87 -14.71 -1.51
CA SER A 71 -1.86 -15.69 -0.41
C SER A 71 -1.29 -15.14 0.90
N ASP A 72 -0.34 -14.20 0.83
CA ASP A 72 0.31 -13.61 2.00
C ASP A 72 -0.56 -12.54 2.68
N LEU A 73 -1.63 -12.10 1.99
CA LEU A 73 -2.58 -11.10 2.46
C LEU A 73 -3.79 -11.70 3.20
N LEU A 74 -3.96 -13.02 3.17
CA LEU A 74 -5.11 -13.71 3.78
C LEU A 74 -4.99 -13.89 5.30
N ASP A 75 -3.79 -13.70 5.85
CA ASP A 75 -3.51 -13.89 7.27
C ASP A 75 -3.41 -12.53 7.98
N GLU A 76 -4.52 -12.08 8.55
CA GLU A 76 -4.63 -10.81 9.28
C GLU A 76 -4.00 -10.88 10.69
N SER A 77 -3.74 -12.10 11.20
CA SER A 77 -3.20 -12.31 12.55
C SER A 77 -1.70 -12.06 12.65
N SER A 78 -1.00 -12.17 11.51
CA SER A 78 0.44 -11.95 11.40
C SER A 78 0.74 -11.27 10.07
N PRO A 79 0.98 -9.95 10.04
CA PRO A 79 1.23 -9.25 8.79
C PRO A 79 2.57 -9.69 8.17
N LYS A 80 2.48 -10.60 7.18
CA LYS A 80 3.61 -11.17 6.42
C LYS A 80 4.21 -10.19 5.40
N VAL A 81 3.40 -9.27 4.88
CA VAL A 81 3.81 -8.26 3.91
C VAL A 81 3.92 -6.92 4.62
N LYS A 82 5.14 -6.41 4.78
CA LYS A 82 5.33 -5.02 5.23
C LYS A 82 5.22 -4.11 4.01
N LEU A 83 4.27 -3.19 4.03
CA LEU A 83 4.06 -2.20 2.96
C LEU A 83 3.83 -0.79 3.50
N GLN A 84 4.06 0.20 2.64
CA GLN A 84 3.65 1.60 2.79
C GLN A 84 2.78 2.00 1.60
N ILE A 85 1.77 2.83 1.82
CA ILE A 85 0.91 3.40 0.78
C ILE A 85 0.98 4.92 0.90
N THR A 86 1.61 5.55 -0.07
CA THR A 86 1.71 7.00 -0.19
C THR A 86 0.66 7.46 -1.20
N TYR A 87 -0.44 7.98 -0.68
CA TYR A 87 -1.57 8.48 -1.47
C TYR A 87 -1.42 9.98 -1.73
N SER A 88 -0.40 10.31 -2.50
CA SER A 88 -0.13 11.64 -3.08
C SER A 88 0.32 11.44 -4.53
N ASP A 89 -0.38 12.09 -5.47
CA ASP A 89 -0.09 11.99 -6.90
C ASP A 89 1.34 12.46 -7.23
N GLU A 90 1.78 13.54 -6.57
CA GLU A 90 3.12 14.11 -6.74
C GLU A 90 4.21 13.16 -6.24
N ASN A 91 3.89 12.36 -5.22
CA ASN A 91 4.81 11.43 -4.58
C ASN A 91 4.76 10.03 -5.22
N ALA A 92 3.91 9.82 -6.23
CA ALA A 92 3.76 8.54 -6.91
C ALA A 92 4.88 8.30 -7.95
N THR A 93 6.14 8.34 -7.50
CA THR A 93 7.34 8.28 -8.35
C THR A 93 8.38 7.30 -7.81
N LEU A 94 9.33 6.91 -8.68
CA LEU A 94 10.46 6.06 -8.27
C LEU A 94 11.41 6.77 -7.31
N GLU A 95 11.64 8.08 -7.48
CA GLU A 95 12.51 8.88 -6.62
C GLU A 95 12.00 8.90 -5.17
N GLU A 96 10.68 9.08 -4.99
CA GLU A 96 10.09 8.98 -3.65
C GLU A 96 10.23 7.57 -3.07
N ALA A 97 10.08 6.54 -3.90
CA ALA A 97 10.22 5.16 -3.47
C ALA A 97 11.66 4.79 -3.06
N GLU A 98 12.69 5.53 -3.51
CA GLU A 98 14.07 5.32 -3.04
C GLU A 98 14.23 5.63 -1.55
N TRP A 99 13.46 6.58 -1.00
CA TRP A 99 13.43 6.85 0.44
C TRP A 99 12.88 5.66 1.22
N ASP A 100 11.79 5.06 0.75
CA ASP A 100 11.22 3.84 1.32
C ASP A 100 12.17 2.64 1.17
N ALA A 101 12.92 2.56 0.06
CA ALA A 101 13.93 1.51 -0.15
C ALA A 101 15.07 1.58 0.87
N GLN A 102 15.46 2.79 1.32
CA GLN A 102 16.42 2.94 2.43
C GLN A 102 15.89 2.39 3.76
N LEU A 103 14.57 2.21 3.89
CA LEU A 103 13.92 1.57 5.05
C LEU A 103 13.65 0.07 4.82
N GLY A 104 14.02 -0.47 3.65
CA GLY A 104 13.90 -1.88 3.31
C GLY A 104 12.66 -2.25 2.50
N TYR A 105 11.89 -1.29 1.97
CA TYR A 105 10.72 -1.54 1.12
C TYR A 105 11.09 -1.53 -0.37
N CYS A 106 11.71 -2.61 -0.82
CA CYS A 106 12.42 -2.69 -2.11
C CYS A 106 11.53 -2.86 -3.34
N TYR A 107 10.30 -3.36 -3.15
CA TYR A 107 9.37 -3.61 -4.24
C TYR A 107 8.44 -2.43 -4.37
N VAL A 108 8.48 -1.78 -5.52
CA VAL A 108 7.81 -0.51 -5.77
C VAL A 108 6.67 -0.74 -6.76
N TYR A 109 5.47 -0.34 -6.38
CA TYR A 109 4.25 -0.42 -7.18
C TYR A 109 3.73 0.99 -7.38
N ILE A 110 3.74 1.46 -8.63
CA ILE A 110 3.10 2.73 -8.98
C ILE A 110 1.80 2.40 -9.67
N PHE A 111 0.69 2.60 -8.96
CA PHE A 111 -0.65 2.37 -9.46
C PHE A 111 -1.09 3.54 -10.32
N ASP A 112 -1.63 3.25 -11.50
CA ASP A 112 -2.38 4.18 -12.33
C ASP A 112 -3.87 3.88 -12.13
N LEU A 113 -4.53 4.76 -11.38
CA LEU A 113 -5.93 4.62 -11.00
C LEU A 113 -6.88 4.94 -12.15
N VAL A 114 -6.44 5.70 -13.15
CA VAL A 114 -7.25 6.05 -14.32
C VAL A 114 -7.34 4.87 -15.27
N HIS A 115 -6.22 4.18 -15.49
CA HIS A 115 -6.12 3.04 -16.41
C HIS A 115 -6.26 1.69 -15.71
N ASN A 116 -6.42 1.67 -14.38
CA ASN A 116 -6.52 0.45 -13.55
C ASN A 116 -5.36 -0.52 -13.77
N THR A 117 -4.12 -0.01 -13.73
CA THR A 117 -2.90 -0.80 -13.91
C THR A 117 -1.85 -0.40 -12.88
N TYR A 118 -0.72 -1.08 -12.86
CA TYR A 118 0.45 -0.68 -12.08
C TYR A 118 1.76 -1.08 -12.78
N THR A 119 2.82 -0.34 -12.51
CA THR A 119 4.19 -0.82 -12.78
C THR A 119 4.76 -1.46 -11.53
N LEU A 120 5.61 -2.47 -11.72
CA LEU A 120 6.37 -3.10 -10.64
C LEU A 120 7.85 -2.96 -10.92
N ASP A 121 8.54 -2.30 -10.00
CA ASP A 121 9.98 -2.12 -10.01
C ASP A 121 10.62 -2.71 -8.75
N TYR A 122 11.93 -2.93 -8.82
CA TYR A 122 12.75 -3.34 -7.68
C TYR A 122 13.88 -2.34 -7.51
N VAL A 123 13.92 -1.69 -6.35
CA VAL A 123 15.00 -0.78 -5.92
C VAL A 123 15.87 -1.52 -4.93
N ALA A 124 17.18 -1.58 -5.17
CA ALA A 124 18.10 -2.26 -4.28
C ALA A 124 18.10 -1.63 -2.89
N CYS A 125 17.73 -2.40 -1.87
CA CYS A 125 17.74 -1.92 -0.49
C CYS A 125 19.12 -2.14 0.15
N PRO A 126 19.76 -1.09 0.69
CA PRO A 126 21.11 -1.20 1.26
C PRO A 126 21.18 -1.99 2.58
N TYR A 127 20.04 -2.35 3.19
CA TYR A 127 19.95 -2.99 4.50
C TYR A 127 19.27 -4.38 4.50
N LEU A 128 19.19 -5.04 3.34
CA LEU A 128 18.73 -6.43 3.21
C LEU A 128 19.88 -7.41 2.99
#